data_AF-A0A3N5JVQ6-F1
#
_entry.id   AF-A0A3N5JVQ6-F1
#
_cell.length_a   1.000
_cell.length_b   1.000
_cell.length_c   1.000
_cell.angle_alpha   90.00
_cell.angle_beta   90.00
_cell.angle_gamma   90.00
#
_symmetry.space_group_name_H-M   'P 1'
#
loop_
_entity.id
_entity.type
_entity.pdbx_description
1 polymer ?
#
loop_
_entity_poly.entity_id
_entity_poly.type
_entity_poly.pdbx_seq_one_letter_code
_entity_poly.pdbx_strand_id
1 'polypeptide(L)' 'SAVNGGDLGYFRKGDFSAVIENAIIELKVGQISGIVETPNGFNIFKRLE' A
#
# COMPACT_ATOMS: atom_id res chain seq x y z
N SER A 1 6.61 -2.26 9.70
CA SER A 1 5.32 -2.62 9.07
C SER A 1 4.47 -3.66 9.82
N ALA A 2 4.75 -4.00 11.09
CA ALA A 2 3.76 -4.64 11.98
C ALA A 2 3.87 -4.04 13.39
N VAL A 3 5.11 -3.80 13.82
CA VAL A 3 5.45 -3.08 15.05
C VAL A 3 4.84 -1.67 15.15
N ASN A 4 4.56 -1.02 14.01
CA ASN A 4 3.94 0.31 13.93
C ASN A 4 2.53 0.25 13.31
N GLY A 5 1.79 -0.84 13.52
CA GLY A 5 0.40 -0.97 13.05
C GLY A 5 0.21 -1.06 11.54
N GLY A 6 1.28 -1.39 10.79
CA GLY A 6 1.22 -1.45 9.32
C GLY A 6 1.42 -0.11 8.62
N ASP A 7 1.76 0.95 9.35
CA ASP A 7 2.10 2.24 8.74
C ASP A 7 3.35 2.14 7.85
N LEU A 8 3.22 2.65 6.62
CA LEU A 8 4.26 2.71 5.61
C LEU A 8 4.91 4.10 5.52
N GLY A 9 4.34 5.12 6.19
CA GLY A 9 4.78 6.50 6.11
C GLY A 9 4.58 7.12 4.72
N TYR A 10 5.26 8.24 4.48
CA TYR A 10 5.31 8.86 3.16
C TYR A 10 6.33 8.14 2.28
N PHE A 11 5.92 7.77 1.07
CA PHE A 11 6.76 7.16 0.07
C PHE A 11 6.74 7.97 -1.23
N ARG A 12 7.79 7.80 -2.03
CA ARG A 12 7.94 8.36 -3.37
C ARG A 12 7.86 7.23 -4.39
N LYS A 13 7.59 7.61 -5.63
CA LYS A 13 7.68 6.70 -6.77
C LYS A 13 9.10 6.11 -6.86
N GLY A 14 9.19 4.78 -6.90
CA GLY A 14 10.41 3.99 -6.85
C GLY A 14 10.71 3.36 -5.48
N ASP A 15 10.00 3.74 -4.41
CA ASP A 15 10.23 3.19 -3.06
C ASP A 15 9.61 1.79 -2.91
N PHE A 16 8.56 1.48 -3.68
CA PHE A 16 7.90 0.18 -3.67
C PHE A 16 7.87 -0.47 -5.05
N SER A 17 7.48 -1.75 -5.09
CA SER A 17 7.24 -2.43 -6.36
C SER A 17 6.08 -1.76 -7.09
N ALA A 18 6.12 -1.76 -8.43
CA ALA A 18 5.09 -1.12 -9.26
C ALA A 18 3.66 -1.59 -8.91
N VAL A 19 3.50 -2.86 -8.50
CA VAL A 19 2.21 -3.42 -8.07
C VAL A 19 1.68 -2.71 -6.82
N ILE A 20 2.54 -2.51 -5.81
CA ILE A 20 2.17 -1.84 -4.57
C ILE A 20 1.91 -0.36 -4.83
N GLU A 21 2.76 0.30 -5.62
CA GLU A 21 2.58 1.72 -5.94
C GLU A 21 1.27 1.99 -6.66
N ASN A 22 0.97 1.21 -7.71
CA ASN A 22 -0.29 1.36 -8.44
C ASN A 22 -1.49 1.12 -7.52
N ALA A 23 -1.43 0.08 -6.68
CA ALA A 23 -2.50 -0.22 -5.75
C ALA A 23 -2.74 0.88 -4.70
N ILE A 24 -1.74 1.65 -4.31
CA ILE A 24 -1.90 2.78 -3.37
C ILE A 24 -2.31 4.06 -4.10
N ILE A 25 -1.73 4.34 -5.27
CA ILE A 25 -2.03 5.54 -6.08
C ILE A 25 -3.48 5.56 -6.56
N GLU A 26 -4.03 4.40 -6.91
CA GLU A 26 -5.44 4.25 -7.32
C GLU A 26 -6.44 4.49 -6.17
N LEU A 27 -5.97 4.48 -4.91
CA LEU A 27 -6.84 4.74 -3.75
C LEU A 27 -7.08 6.23 -3.58
N LYS A 28 -8.32 6.55 -3.25
CA LYS A 28 -8.68 7.84 -2.68
C LYS A 28 -8.27 7.90 -1.20
N VAL A 29 -8.08 9.10 -0.68
CA VAL A 29 -7.83 9.32 0.75
C VAL A 29 -8.95 8.69 1.59
N GLY A 30 -8.57 7.88 2.57
CA GLY A 30 -9.47 7.10 3.43
C GLY A 30 -9.92 5.75 2.86
N GLN A 31 -9.62 5.46 1.59
CA GLN A 31 -10.04 4.22 0.93
C GLN A 31 -9.10 3.06 1.29
N ILE A 32 -9.69 1.87 1.40
CA ILE A 32 -8.99 0.59 1.56
C ILE A 32 -8.98 -0.12 0.20
N SER A 33 -7.84 -0.70 -0.19
CA SER A 33 -7.72 -1.47 -1.42
C SER A 33 -8.48 -2.79 -1.34
N GLY A 34 -8.71 -3.37 -2.52
CA GLY A 34 -8.95 -4.81 -2.59
C GLY A 34 -7.71 -5.61 -2.19
N ILE A 35 -7.80 -6.92 -2.35
CA ILE A 35 -6.66 -7.81 -2.13
C ILE A 35 -5.63 -7.59 -3.24
N VAL A 36 -4.41 -7.24 -2.85
CA VAL A 36 -3.28 -7.05 -3.75
C VAL A 36 -2.36 -8.26 -3.62
N GLU A 37 -2.29 -9.06 -4.68
CA GLU A 37 -1.37 -10.18 -4.74
C GLU A 37 0.05 -9.70 -5.03
N THR A 38 0.98 -10.21 -4.25
CA THR A 38 2.42 -9.94 -4.36
C THR A 38 3.17 -11.27 -4.31
N PRO A 39 4.45 -11.31 -4.72
CA PRO A 39 5.24 -12.55 -4.63
C PRO A 39 5.31 -13.15 -3.22
N ASN A 40 5.09 -12.33 -2.19
CA ASN A 40 5.15 -12.73 -0.78
C ASN A 40 3.76 -13.06 -0.20
N GLY A 41 2.71 -13.13 -1.03
CA GLY A 41 1.33 -13.38 -0.64
C GLY A 41 0.42 -12.18 -0.85
N PHE A 42 -0.60 -12.03 -0.01
CA PHE A 42 -1.67 -11.06 -0.20
C PHE A 42 -1.53 -9.87 0.75
N ASN A 43 -1.70 -8.66 0.24
CA ASN A 43 -1.64 -7.41 1.01
C ASN A 43 -2.90 -6.58 0.81
N ILE A 44 -3.23 -5.76 1.81
CA ILE A 44 -4.30 -4.78 1.76
C ILE A 44 -3.70 -3.45 2.21
N PHE A 45 -4.03 -2.38 1.49
CA PHE A 45 -3.52 -1.04 1.75
C PHE A 45 -4.66 -0.10 2.13
N LYS A 46 -4.37 0.86 3.00
CA LYS A 46 -5.29 1.96 3.31
C LYS A 46 -4.54 3.27 3.09
N ARG A 47 -5.11 4.13 2.26
CA ARG A 47 -4.55 5.46 2.04
C ARG A 47 -5.03 6.40 3.15
N LEU A 48 -4.10 6.94 3.92
CA LEU A 48 -4.42 7.89 4.99
C LEU A 48 -4.52 9.32 4.47
N GLU A 49 -3.68 9.69 3.49
CA GLU A 49 -3.54 11.03 2.89
C GLU A 49 -3.15 10.93 1.39
#